data_AF-A0A5J4TH97-F1
#
_entry.id   AF-A0A5J4TH97-F1
#
_cell.length_a   1.000
_cell.length_b   1.000
_cell.length_c   1.000
_cell.angle_alpha   90.00
_cell.angle_beta   90.00
_cell.angle_gamma   90.00
#
_symmetry.space_group_name_H-M   'P 1'
#
loop_
_entity.id
_entity.type
_entity.pdbx_description
1 polymer ?
#
loop_
_entity_poly.entity_id
_entity_poly.type
_entity_poly.pdbx_seq_one_letter_code
_entity_poly.pdbx_strand_id
1 'polypeptide(L)'
;MDEQKISEDSYMVQMNPEHCSCKTPLQVAFFILDNAKYWYLNFIYNFMYKCLDMNRIHFIEGDTDSAYWAISGNPNEDFTQQFNAVVKDRDFHNDNAKYFFRTIKGDVYDEKKILGLAIERQGTAMYALAPKNYMIETNYCANSKIKLKGVNQKTNKITKDQIVDCINEGKITKCTNNRLGQKNHQMSQLSIEKNGITGIHNNMVVLENQSCCPYMYGLTAKDYSYE
;
A
#
# COMPACT_ATOMS: atom_id res chain seq x y z
N MET A 1 4.21 -12.82 -16.82
CA MET A 1 5.10 -12.81 -17.99
C MET A 1 6.48 -12.44 -17.48
N ASP A 2 7.25 -13.47 -17.18
CA ASP A 2 8.64 -13.32 -16.77
C ASP A 2 9.51 -13.39 -18.02
N GLU A 3 10.50 -12.51 -18.10
CA GLU A 3 11.44 -12.42 -19.21
C GLU A 3 12.83 -12.83 -18.73
N GLN A 4 13.52 -13.62 -19.56
CA GLN A 4 14.93 -13.93 -19.37
C GLN A 4 15.66 -13.66 -20.68
N LYS A 5 16.59 -12.70 -20.67
CA LYS A 5 17.44 -12.42 -21.83
C LYS A 5 18.34 -13.62 -22.10
N ILE A 6 18.31 -14.15 -23.33
CA ILE A 6 19.17 -15.26 -23.76
C ILE A 6 20.35 -14.72 -24.60
N SER A 7 20.12 -13.76 -25.49
CA SER A 7 21.16 -13.10 -26.30
C SER A 7 20.84 -11.62 -26.52
N GLU A 8 21.67 -10.90 -27.30
CA GLU A 8 21.42 -9.48 -27.63
C GLU A 8 20.05 -9.26 -28.26
N ASP A 9 19.61 -10.18 -29.13
CA ASP A 9 18.37 -10.07 -29.90
C ASP A 9 17.30 -11.12 -29.51
N SER A 10 17.53 -11.91 -28.45
CA SER A 10 16.59 -12.98 -28.06
C SER A 10 16.25 -12.98 -26.57
N TYR A 11 14.95 -13.15 -26.31
CA TYR A 11 14.36 -13.21 -24.98
C TYR A 11 13.51 -14.46 -24.86
N MET A 12 13.68 -15.19 -23.76
CA MET A 12 12.74 -16.22 -23.35
C MET A 12 11.55 -15.57 -22.68
N VAL A 13 10.36 -15.97 -23.09
CA VAL A 13 9.13 -15.36 -22.63
C VAL A 13 8.12 -16.43 -22.26
N GLN A 14 7.68 -16.43 -21.00
CA GLN A 14 6.59 -17.29 -20.56
C GLN A 14 5.24 -16.57 -20.73
N MET A 15 4.39 -17.11 -21.61
CA MET A 15 3.04 -16.60 -21.83
C MET A 15 2.09 -17.00 -20.69
N ASN A 16 1.11 -16.14 -20.42
CA ASN A 16 -0.01 -16.50 -19.54
C ASN A 16 -0.99 -17.42 -20.32
N PRO A 17 -1.64 -18.40 -19.65
CA PRO A 17 -2.61 -19.26 -20.30
C PRO A 17 -3.81 -18.47 -20.86
N GLU A 18 -4.33 -18.89 -22.03
CA GLU A 18 -5.48 -18.25 -22.70
C GLU A 18 -6.80 -18.40 -21.92
N HIS A 19 -6.93 -19.50 -21.17
CA HIS A 19 -8.09 -19.78 -20.34
C HIS A 19 -7.67 -19.90 -18.88
N CYS A 20 -8.27 -19.08 -18.02
CA CYS A 20 -8.15 -19.18 -16.58
C CYS A 20 -9.41 -19.84 -16.02
N SER A 21 -9.25 -21.00 -15.38
CA SER A 21 -10.32 -21.63 -14.60
C SER A 21 -10.35 -20.98 -13.22
N CYS A 22 -11.34 -20.12 -12.96
CA CYS A 22 -11.60 -19.64 -11.61
C CYS A 22 -12.35 -20.73 -10.83
N LYS A 23 -11.62 -21.52 -10.05
CA LYS A 23 -12.19 -22.60 -9.24
C LYS A 23 -12.76 -22.12 -7.91
N THR A 24 -12.42 -20.90 -7.49
CA THR A 24 -12.87 -20.34 -6.21
C THR A 24 -14.29 -19.82 -6.35
N PRO A 25 -15.26 -20.33 -5.56
CA PRO A 25 -16.61 -19.78 -5.56
C PRO A 25 -16.60 -18.30 -5.19
N LEU A 26 -17.42 -17.49 -5.85
CA LEU A 26 -17.51 -16.04 -5.58
C LEU A 26 -17.84 -15.76 -4.11
N GLN A 27 -18.67 -16.59 -3.49
CA GLN A 27 -19.03 -16.48 -2.07
C GLN A 27 -17.79 -16.55 -1.17
N VAL A 28 -16.82 -17.40 -1.50
CA VAL A 28 -15.57 -17.53 -0.77
C VAL A 28 -14.73 -16.26 -0.94
N ALA A 29 -14.70 -15.69 -2.14
CA ALA A 29 -13.96 -14.44 -2.40
C ALA A 29 -14.54 -13.26 -1.58
N PHE A 30 -15.87 -13.11 -1.56
CA PHE A 30 -16.53 -12.09 -0.73
C PHE A 30 -16.28 -12.30 0.76
N PHE A 31 -16.45 -13.54 1.24
CA PHE A 31 -16.22 -13.87 2.64
C PHE A 31 -14.79 -13.54 3.09
N ILE A 32 -13.77 -13.83 2.27
CA ILE A 32 -12.38 -13.52 2.60
C ILE A 32 -12.18 -12.01 2.74
N LEU A 33 -12.71 -11.21 1.81
CA LEU A 33 -12.55 -9.76 1.84
C LEU A 33 -13.28 -9.12 3.03
N ASP A 34 -14.49 -9.56 3.34
CA ASP A 34 -15.24 -9.03 4.48
C ASP A 34 -14.63 -9.47 5.81
N ASN A 35 -14.11 -10.70 5.90
CA ASN A 35 -13.37 -11.15 7.07
C ASN A 35 -12.09 -10.33 7.27
N ALA A 36 -11.37 -9.97 6.20
CA ALA A 36 -10.21 -9.09 6.30
C ALA A 36 -10.59 -7.71 6.89
N LYS A 37 -11.68 -7.10 6.40
CA LYS A 37 -12.21 -5.83 6.97
C LYS A 37 -12.59 -5.99 8.43
N TYR A 38 -13.25 -7.10 8.79
CA TYR A 38 -13.61 -7.38 10.18
C TYR A 38 -12.39 -7.37 11.10
N TRP A 39 -11.27 -7.99 10.69
CA TRP A 39 -10.04 -8.00 11.49
C TRP A 39 -9.41 -6.61 11.65
N TYR A 40 -9.44 -5.79 10.59
CA TYR A 40 -9.04 -4.39 10.67
C TYR A 40 -9.87 -3.61 11.70
N LEU A 41 -11.19 -3.71 11.60
CA LEU A 41 -12.11 -3.01 12.51
C LEU A 41 -11.97 -3.55 13.94
N ASN A 42 -11.80 -4.86 14.10
CA ASN A 42 -11.57 -5.47 15.40
C ASN A 42 -10.32 -4.87 16.07
N PHE A 43 -9.21 -4.72 15.36
CA PHE A 43 -8.03 -4.07 15.91
C PHE A 43 -8.28 -2.59 16.25
N ILE A 44 -8.89 -1.83 15.35
CA ILE A 44 -9.13 -0.39 15.57
C ILE A 44 -10.07 -0.16 16.77
N TYR A 45 -11.24 -0.79 16.77
CA TYR A 45 -12.28 -0.52 17.77
C TYR A 45 -12.04 -1.26 19.09
N ASN A 46 -11.61 -2.53 19.04
CA ASN A 46 -11.45 -3.32 20.26
C ASN A 46 -10.06 -3.22 20.88
N PHE A 47 -9.05 -2.74 20.15
CA PHE A 47 -7.72 -2.50 20.71
C PHE A 47 -7.35 -1.01 20.69
N MET A 48 -7.20 -0.38 19.53
CA MET A 48 -6.63 0.98 19.45
C MET A 48 -7.45 2.01 20.23
N TYR A 49 -8.76 2.08 20.04
CA TYR A 49 -9.61 3.06 20.73
C TYR A 49 -9.65 2.88 22.26
N LYS A 50 -9.49 1.66 22.74
CA LYS A 50 -9.47 1.35 24.18
C LYS A 50 -8.08 1.58 24.78
N CYS A 51 -7.03 1.16 24.09
CA CYS A 51 -5.66 1.10 24.58
C CYS A 51 -4.84 2.37 24.34
N LEU A 52 -5.10 3.07 23.23
CA LEU A 52 -4.23 4.13 22.71
C LEU A 52 -4.90 5.51 22.80
N ASP A 53 -4.06 6.54 22.89
CA ASP A 53 -4.45 7.93 22.75
C ASP A 53 -4.59 8.30 21.27
N MET A 54 -5.82 8.28 20.77
CA MET A 54 -6.14 8.57 19.37
C MET A 54 -5.87 10.02 18.97
N ASN A 55 -5.72 10.95 19.91
CA ASN A 55 -5.35 12.34 19.59
C ASN A 55 -3.88 12.45 19.17
N ARG A 56 -3.08 11.41 19.47
CA ARG A 56 -1.64 11.34 19.16
C ARG A 56 -1.34 10.37 18.02
N ILE A 57 -2.37 9.90 17.31
CA ILE A 57 -2.26 8.96 16.20
C ILE A 57 -2.97 9.55 14.98
N HIS A 58 -2.29 9.54 13.84
CA HIS A 58 -2.87 9.95 12.56
C HIS A 58 -2.74 8.83 11.53
N PHE A 59 -3.85 8.46 10.88
CA PHE A 59 -3.84 7.51 9.78
C PHE A 59 -3.28 8.18 8.52
N ILE A 60 -2.28 7.57 7.89
CA ILE A 60 -1.67 8.11 6.67
C ILE A 60 -2.22 7.37 5.45
N GLU A 61 -2.06 6.04 5.43
CA GLU A 61 -2.42 5.21 4.30
C GLU A 61 -2.67 3.77 4.74
N GLY A 62 -3.51 3.04 4.01
CA GLY A 62 -3.68 1.59 4.16
C GLY A 62 -3.84 0.91 2.82
N ASP A 63 -3.42 -0.36 2.77
CA ASP A 63 -3.76 -1.30 1.69
C ASP A 63 -4.53 -2.49 2.30
N THR A 64 -4.64 -3.59 1.58
CA THR A 64 -5.46 -4.76 1.92
C THR A 64 -5.05 -5.42 3.25
N ASP A 65 -3.76 -5.40 3.56
CA ASP A 65 -3.15 -6.11 4.69
C ASP A 65 -2.10 -5.27 5.44
N SER A 66 -1.99 -3.98 5.11
CA SER A 66 -1.11 -3.03 5.80
C SER A 66 -1.80 -1.71 6.13
N ALA A 67 -1.35 -1.05 7.19
CA ALA A 67 -1.77 0.30 7.58
C ALA A 67 -0.58 1.07 8.13
N TYR A 68 -0.48 2.35 7.76
CA TYR A 68 0.56 3.27 8.15
C TYR A 68 -0.04 4.37 9.01
N TRP A 69 0.58 4.56 10.19
CA TRP A 69 0.13 5.51 11.20
C TRP A 69 1.29 6.41 11.59
N ALA A 70 1.06 7.72 11.64
CA ALA A 70 1.97 8.65 12.30
C ALA A 70 1.65 8.67 13.80
N ILE A 71 2.70 8.55 14.62
CA ILE A 71 2.60 8.53 16.07
C ILE A 71 3.31 9.76 16.63
N SER A 72 2.61 10.56 17.41
CA SER A 72 3.20 11.66 18.18
C SER A 72 3.91 11.07 19.39
N GLY A 73 5.17 10.68 19.23
CA GLY A 73 6.00 10.09 20.27
C GLY A 73 6.58 11.09 21.27
N ASN A 74 7.46 10.63 22.16
CA ASN A 74 8.29 11.50 22.99
C ASN A 74 9.47 12.02 22.14
N PRO A 75 9.67 13.34 22.02
CA PRO A 75 10.75 13.92 21.19
C PRO A 75 12.16 13.62 21.71
N ASN A 76 12.29 13.17 22.97
CA ASN A 76 13.58 12.83 23.58
C ASN A 76 14.01 11.38 23.36
N GLU A 77 13.17 10.53 22.75
CA GLU A 77 13.53 9.16 22.41
C GLU A 77 13.37 8.91 20.91
N ASP A 78 13.92 7.81 20.45
CA ASP A 78 13.95 7.48 19.03
C ASP A 78 12.57 7.06 18.49
N PHE A 79 12.37 7.13 17.16
CA PHE A 79 11.11 6.76 16.49
C PHE A 79 10.72 5.29 16.69
N THR A 80 11.64 4.45 17.17
CA THR A 80 11.42 3.05 17.55
C THR A 80 10.44 2.85 18.71
N GLN A 81 10.00 3.91 19.39
CA GLN A 81 8.94 3.87 20.43
C GLN A 81 7.62 3.27 19.93
N GLN A 82 7.24 3.51 18.66
CA GLN A 82 6.00 3.00 18.05
C GLN A 82 4.75 3.32 18.90
N PHE A 83 3.79 2.39 18.98
CA PHE A 83 2.57 2.55 19.77
C PHE A 83 2.81 2.69 21.27
N ASN A 84 3.97 2.26 21.80
CA ASN A 84 4.25 2.37 23.24
C ASN A 84 4.22 3.82 23.74
N ALA A 85 4.56 4.79 22.88
CA ALA A 85 4.54 6.21 23.23
C ALA A 85 3.14 6.80 23.47
N VAL A 86 2.11 6.11 22.98
CA VAL A 86 0.71 6.57 22.96
C VAL A 86 -0.23 5.59 23.66
N VAL A 87 0.29 4.62 24.42
CA VAL A 87 -0.52 3.78 25.30
C VAL A 87 -1.05 4.64 26.45
N LYS A 88 -2.38 4.79 26.52
CA LYS A 88 -3.06 5.51 27.61
C LYS A 88 -3.48 4.58 28.75
N ASP A 89 -3.79 3.33 28.44
CA ASP A 89 -4.20 2.31 29.41
C ASP A 89 -3.22 1.12 29.33
N ARG A 90 -2.24 1.12 30.26
CA ARG A 90 -1.18 0.12 30.28
C ARG A 90 -1.66 -1.24 30.77
N ASP A 91 -2.64 -1.27 31.66
CA ASP A 91 -3.18 -2.53 32.19
C ASP A 91 -3.97 -3.24 31.08
N PHE A 92 -4.83 -2.51 30.38
CA PHE A 92 -5.52 -3.03 29.19
C PHE A 92 -4.52 -3.49 28.12
N HIS A 93 -3.47 -2.70 27.85
CA HIS A 93 -2.43 -3.08 26.89
C HIS A 93 -1.78 -4.41 27.27
N ASN A 94 -1.32 -4.55 28.51
CA ASN A 94 -0.62 -5.75 28.98
C ASN A 94 -1.50 -7.00 28.92
N ASP A 95 -2.80 -6.86 29.22
CA ASP A 95 -3.75 -7.97 29.18
C ASP A 95 -4.14 -8.39 27.75
N ASN A 96 -4.20 -7.43 26.81
CA ASN A 96 -4.81 -7.62 25.50
C ASN A 96 -3.84 -7.60 24.30
N ALA A 97 -2.64 -7.02 24.42
CA ALA A 97 -1.69 -6.92 23.31
C ALA A 97 -1.32 -8.29 22.73
N LYS A 98 -1.30 -9.32 23.58
CA LYS A 98 -1.09 -10.72 23.18
C LYS A 98 -2.13 -11.27 22.21
N TYR A 99 -3.29 -10.64 21.99
CA TYR A 99 -4.25 -11.09 20.98
C TYR A 99 -3.94 -10.55 19.59
N PHE A 100 -3.22 -9.43 19.51
CA PHE A 100 -2.97 -8.72 18.26
C PHE A 100 -1.50 -8.80 17.84
N PHE A 101 -0.56 -8.64 18.77
CA PHE A 101 0.87 -8.65 18.48
C PHE A 101 1.52 -9.99 18.83
N ARG A 102 2.68 -10.24 18.23
CA ARG A 102 3.57 -11.35 18.63
C ARG A 102 4.18 -11.02 19.99
N THR A 103 4.27 -11.98 20.90
CA THR A 103 4.99 -11.79 22.16
C THR A 103 6.43 -12.31 22.04
N ILE A 104 7.37 -11.63 22.70
CA ILE A 104 8.80 -11.97 22.66
C ILE A 104 9.09 -13.31 23.36
N LYS A 105 8.17 -13.78 24.22
CA LYS A 105 8.28 -15.05 24.97
C LYS A 105 7.27 -16.10 24.53
N GLY A 106 6.84 -16.04 23.27
CA GLY A 106 5.85 -16.94 22.71
C GLY A 106 6.44 -18.24 22.15
N ASP A 107 5.58 -19.22 21.89
CA ASP A 107 5.93 -20.43 21.15
C ASP A 107 5.91 -20.19 19.63
N VAL A 108 6.14 -21.24 18.83
CA VAL A 108 6.12 -21.16 17.35
C VAL A 108 4.80 -20.60 16.80
N TYR A 109 3.68 -20.79 17.50
CA TYR A 109 2.37 -20.28 17.09
C TYR A 109 2.24 -18.78 17.34
N ASP A 110 2.91 -18.26 18.36
CA ASP A 110 2.94 -16.84 18.66
C ASP A 110 3.87 -16.06 17.71
N GLU A 111 4.99 -16.68 17.27
CA GLU A 111 5.85 -16.14 16.21
C GLU A 111 5.15 -16.09 14.85
N LYS A 112 4.27 -17.05 14.56
CA LYS A 112 3.47 -17.14 13.33
C LYS A 112 1.98 -16.93 13.58
N LYS A 113 1.65 -15.98 14.46
CA LYS A 113 0.27 -15.71 14.85
C LYS A 113 -0.60 -15.45 13.62
N ILE A 114 -1.52 -16.37 13.36
CA ILE A 114 -2.53 -16.23 12.33
C ILE A 114 -3.40 -15.03 12.71
N LEU A 115 -3.56 -14.08 11.79
CA LEU A 115 -4.28 -12.81 11.99
C LEU A 115 -3.64 -11.87 13.03
N GLY A 116 -2.41 -12.17 13.45
CA GLY A 116 -1.59 -11.26 14.24
C GLY A 116 -0.98 -10.16 13.38
N LEU A 117 -0.82 -8.99 13.98
CA LEU A 117 -0.17 -7.85 13.39
C LEU A 117 1.35 -7.99 13.51
N ALA A 118 2.04 -7.64 12.44
CA ALA A 118 3.48 -7.56 12.39
C ALA A 118 3.89 -6.14 11.97
N ILE A 119 4.88 -5.60 12.66
CA ILE A 119 5.42 -4.29 12.31
C ILE A 119 6.45 -4.50 11.21
N GLU A 120 6.05 -4.26 9.97
CA GLU A 120 6.92 -4.48 8.82
C GLU A 120 7.93 -3.36 8.60
N ARG A 121 7.51 -2.12 8.86
CA ARG A 121 8.27 -0.91 8.53
C ARG A 121 8.05 0.17 9.57
N GLN A 122 9.12 0.90 9.82
CA GLN A 122 9.15 2.10 10.65
C GLN A 122 10.00 3.13 9.91
N GLY A 123 9.75 4.40 10.19
CA GLY A 123 10.44 5.49 9.54
C GLY A 123 10.23 6.79 10.30
N THR A 124 11.09 7.75 10.02
CA THR A 124 11.07 9.10 10.60
C THR A 124 9.98 9.96 9.96
N ALA A 125 9.72 9.74 8.67
CA ALA A 125 8.73 10.48 7.90
C ALA A 125 8.11 9.60 6.80
N MET A 126 6.87 9.92 6.43
CA MET A 126 6.18 9.33 5.30
C MET A 126 5.49 10.43 4.49
N TYR A 127 5.60 10.32 3.17
CA TYR A 127 4.98 11.22 2.20
C TYR A 127 4.02 10.39 1.35
N ALA A 128 2.73 10.60 1.52
CA ALA A 128 1.69 9.90 0.76
C ALA A 128 1.04 10.88 -0.22
N LEU A 129 1.21 10.62 -1.52
CA LEU A 129 0.68 11.48 -2.59
C LEU A 129 -0.73 11.06 -3.01
N ALA A 130 -0.93 9.75 -3.12
CA ALA A 130 -2.18 9.12 -3.53
C ALA A 130 -2.16 7.65 -3.06
N PRO A 131 -3.29 6.94 -3.06
CA PRO A 131 -3.32 5.53 -2.68
C PRO A 131 -2.29 4.70 -3.46
N LYS A 132 -1.46 3.93 -2.74
CA LYS A 132 -0.35 3.10 -3.22
C LYS A 132 0.81 3.88 -3.87
N ASN A 133 0.87 5.19 -3.66
CA ASN A 133 1.90 6.10 -4.13
C ASN A 133 2.47 6.92 -2.96
N TYR A 134 3.52 6.40 -2.34
CA TYR A 134 4.12 6.96 -1.14
C TYR A 134 5.62 6.73 -1.04
N MET A 135 6.26 7.46 -0.12
CA MET A 135 7.65 7.28 0.27
C MET A 135 7.77 7.24 1.78
N ILE A 136 8.60 6.34 2.30
CA ILE A 136 8.95 6.27 3.73
C ILE A 136 10.45 6.48 3.89
N GLU A 137 10.84 7.39 4.78
CA GLU A 137 12.23 7.58 5.21
C GLU A 137 12.54 6.61 6.35
N THR A 138 13.35 5.58 6.07
CA THR A 138 13.57 4.46 6.98
C THR A 138 14.66 4.71 8.03
N ASN A 139 15.44 5.77 7.87
CA ASN A 139 16.48 6.20 8.80
C ASN A 139 16.75 7.70 8.62
N TYR A 140 17.45 8.30 9.60
CA TYR A 140 17.93 9.68 9.51
C TYR A 140 18.93 9.91 8.35
N CYS A 141 19.54 8.85 7.81
CA CYS A 141 20.57 8.89 6.76
C CYS A 141 20.05 8.61 5.34
N ALA A 142 18.88 9.15 4.98
CA ALA A 142 18.37 9.25 3.62
C ALA A 142 18.03 7.94 2.86
N ASN A 143 17.97 6.77 3.52
CA ASN A 143 17.40 5.59 2.88
C ASN A 143 15.88 5.74 2.81
N SER A 144 15.38 6.16 1.65
CA SER A 144 13.96 6.24 1.35
C SER A 144 13.49 4.98 0.63
N LYS A 145 12.31 4.48 1.01
CA LYS A 145 11.61 3.46 0.26
C LYS A 145 10.43 4.07 -0.48
N ILE A 146 10.54 4.13 -1.80
CA ILE A 146 9.51 4.67 -2.68
C ILE A 146 8.61 3.53 -3.17
N LYS A 147 7.30 3.72 -3.07
CA LYS A 147 6.27 2.82 -3.59
C LYS A 147 5.39 3.62 -4.54
N LEU A 148 5.37 3.20 -5.80
CA LEU A 148 4.54 3.81 -6.84
C LEU A 148 3.79 2.72 -7.57
N LYS A 149 2.47 2.82 -7.60
CA LYS A 149 1.60 1.84 -8.25
C LYS A 149 1.78 1.91 -9.76
N GLY A 150 2.12 0.76 -10.33
CA GLY A 150 2.23 0.59 -11.76
C GLY A 150 3.53 1.13 -12.36
N VAL A 151 4.40 1.84 -11.65
CA VAL A 151 5.66 2.34 -12.22
C VAL A 151 6.75 1.29 -12.12
N ASN A 152 7.49 1.06 -13.21
CA ASN A 152 8.72 0.25 -13.15
C ASN A 152 9.88 1.12 -12.66
N GLN A 153 10.24 0.97 -11.38
CA GLN A 153 11.30 1.75 -10.74
C GLN A 153 12.72 1.36 -11.19
N LYS A 154 12.92 0.21 -11.84
CA LYS A 154 14.24 -0.15 -12.41
C LYS A 154 14.55 0.70 -13.64
N THR A 155 13.53 0.96 -14.45
CA THR A 155 13.63 1.76 -15.68
C THR A 155 13.52 3.25 -15.38
N ASN A 156 12.63 3.63 -14.45
CA ASN A 156 12.39 5.01 -14.06
C ASN A 156 13.10 5.27 -12.73
N LYS A 157 14.24 5.96 -12.76
CA LYS A 157 14.94 6.39 -11.55
C LYS A 157 14.14 7.51 -10.89
N ILE A 158 13.39 7.16 -9.86
CA ILE A 158 12.60 8.11 -9.09
C ILE A 158 13.41 8.63 -7.91
N THR A 159 13.43 9.95 -7.72
CA THR A 159 14.09 10.61 -6.60
C THR A 159 13.08 11.19 -5.61
N LYS A 160 13.54 11.46 -4.39
CA LYS A 160 12.77 12.17 -3.36
C LYS A 160 12.34 13.56 -3.86
N ASP A 161 13.22 14.29 -4.53
CA ASP A 161 12.93 15.64 -5.01
C ASP A 161 11.72 15.67 -5.95
N GLN A 162 11.57 14.66 -6.82
CA GLN A 162 10.39 14.57 -7.70
C GLN A 162 9.08 14.38 -6.92
N ILE A 163 9.11 13.72 -5.76
CA ILE A 163 7.94 13.58 -4.87
C ILE A 163 7.66 14.91 -4.18
N VAL A 164 8.70 15.62 -3.72
CA VAL A 164 8.59 16.92 -3.06
C VAL A 164 8.07 17.98 -4.04
N ASP A 165 8.61 18.05 -5.26
CA ASP A 165 8.12 18.92 -6.34
C ASP A 165 6.63 18.65 -6.65
N CYS A 166 6.20 17.38 -6.61
CA CYS A 166 4.80 17.04 -6.84
C CYS A 166 3.88 17.61 -5.76
N ILE A 167 4.34 17.69 -4.50
CA ILE A 167 3.59 18.25 -3.37
C ILE A 167 3.58 19.77 -3.45
N ASN A 168 4.76 20.38 -3.62
CA ASN A 168 4.92 21.83 -3.49
C ASN A 168 4.49 22.58 -4.74
N GLU A 169 4.73 22.00 -5.93
CA GLU A 169 4.53 22.67 -7.23
C GLU A 169 3.43 22.01 -8.07
N GLY A 170 2.84 20.91 -7.61
CA GLY A 170 1.87 20.13 -8.40
C GLY A 170 2.50 19.45 -9.63
N LYS A 171 3.83 19.31 -9.65
CA LYS A 171 4.58 18.79 -10.80
C LYS A 171 4.30 17.31 -11.04
N ILE A 172 3.82 16.98 -12.23
CA ILE A 172 3.58 15.60 -12.65
C ILE A 172 4.85 15.03 -13.26
N THR A 173 5.37 13.94 -12.69
CA THR A 173 6.50 13.22 -13.28
C THR A 173 5.99 12.10 -14.18
N LYS A 174 6.35 12.16 -15.46
CA LYS A 174 6.08 11.10 -16.44
C LYS A 174 7.05 9.94 -16.27
N CYS A 175 6.55 8.73 -16.48
CA CYS A 175 7.33 7.51 -16.44
C CYS A 175 7.00 6.65 -17.66
N THR A 176 8.02 5.98 -18.18
CA THR A 176 7.87 5.05 -19.30
C THR A 176 7.87 3.63 -18.77
N ASN A 177 6.79 2.92 -19.06
CA ASN A 177 6.70 1.50 -18.78
C ASN A 177 6.76 0.72 -20.09
N ASN A 178 7.70 -0.21 -20.15
CA ASN A 178 7.81 -1.12 -21.27
C ASN A 178 7.02 -2.39 -20.95
N ARG A 179 6.19 -2.83 -21.89
CA ARG A 179 5.45 -4.08 -21.82
C ARG A 179 5.58 -4.82 -23.15
N LEU A 180 5.75 -6.13 -23.12
CA LEU A 180 5.62 -6.95 -24.30
C LEU A 180 4.13 -7.24 -24.57
N GLY A 181 3.71 -7.03 -25.81
CA GLY A 181 2.40 -7.39 -26.32
C GLY A 181 2.56 -8.33 -27.51
N GLN A 182 1.59 -9.23 -27.70
CA GLN A 182 1.52 -10.08 -28.89
C GLN A 182 0.21 -9.81 -29.61
N LYS A 183 0.29 -9.59 -30.93
CA LYS A 183 -0.86 -9.47 -31.81
C LYS A 183 -0.56 -10.23 -33.09
N ASN A 184 -1.47 -11.09 -33.53
CA ASN A 184 -1.31 -11.90 -34.75
C ASN A 184 0.02 -12.69 -34.78
N HIS A 185 0.37 -13.33 -33.66
CA HIS A 185 1.64 -14.06 -33.48
C HIS A 185 2.93 -13.23 -33.58
N GLN A 186 2.82 -11.91 -33.74
CA GLN A 186 3.97 -11.01 -33.69
C GLN A 186 4.08 -10.41 -32.29
N MET A 187 5.24 -10.60 -31.66
CA MET A 187 5.57 -9.98 -30.38
C MET A 187 6.18 -8.59 -30.62
N SER A 188 5.79 -7.62 -29.80
CA SER A 188 6.28 -6.25 -29.89
C SER A 188 6.47 -5.68 -28.48
N GLN A 189 7.50 -4.87 -28.31
CA GLN A 189 7.68 -4.07 -27.10
C GLN A 189 6.91 -2.77 -27.25
N LEU A 190 5.96 -2.54 -26.35
CA LEU A 190 5.17 -1.33 -26.24
C LEU A 190 5.78 -0.46 -25.14
N SER A 191 6.22 0.74 -25.50
CA SER A 191 6.62 1.77 -24.54
C SER A 191 5.43 2.67 -24.26
N ILE A 192 4.91 2.62 -23.05
CA ILE A 192 3.74 3.39 -22.64
C ILE A 192 4.19 4.46 -21.66
N GLU A 193 4.06 5.72 -22.07
CA GLU A 193 4.21 6.84 -21.16
C GLU A 193 2.96 6.98 -20.27
N LYS A 194 3.18 7.19 -18.98
CA LYS A 194 2.10 7.46 -18.02
C LYS A 194 2.56 8.42 -16.94
N ASN A 195 1.59 8.92 -16.18
CA ASN A 195 1.87 9.68 -14.96
C ASN A 195 2.41 8.71 -13.91
N GLY A 196 3.67 8.87 -13.53
CA GLY A 196 4.31 8.05 -12.50
C GLY A 196 4.14 8.65 -11.11
N ILE A 197 4.49 9.92 -10.95
CA ILE A 197 4.28 10.68 -9.73
C ILE A 197 3.20 11.72 -10.00
N THR A 198 2.13 11.65 -9.21
CA THR A 198 0.97 12.54 -9.29
C THR A 198 0.34 12.63 -7.90
N GLY A 199 -0.08 13.82 -7.50
CA GLY A 199 -0.85 14.06 -6.27
C GLY A 199 -2.34 13.73 -6.42
N ILE A 200 -2.77 13.28 -7.60
CA ILE A 200 -4.17 12.96 -7.89
C ILE A 200 -4.32 11.46 -8.10
N HIS A 201 -5.35 10.87 -7.50
CA HIS A 201 -5.73 9.50 -7.76
C HIS A 201 -6.30 9.35 -9.17
N ASN A 202 -5.55 8.70 -10.05
CA ASN A 202 -5.88 8.58 -11.48
C ASN A 202 -6.55 7.25 -11.88
N ASN A 203 -6.85 6.37 -10.91
CA ASN A 203 -7.41 5.04 -11.19
C ASN A 203 -8.89 4.92 -10.82
N MET A 204 -9.45 5.91 -10.12
CA MET A 204 -10.85 5.94 -9.71
C MET A 204 -11.39 7.36 -9.70
N VAL A 205 -12.71 7.46 -9.82
CA VAL A 205 -13.47 8.70 -9.66
C VAL A 205 -14.03 8.69 -8.25
N VAL A 206 -13.73 9.73 -7.47
CA VAL A 206 -14.32 9.91 -6.13
C VAL A 206 -15.61 10.73 -6.30
N LEU A 207 -16.72 10.19 -5.82
CA LEU A 207 -18.04 10.81 -5.88
C LEU A 207 -18.26 11.76 -4.69
N GLU A 208 -19.31 12.57 -4.72
CA GLU A 208 -19.61 13.54 -3.64
C GLU A 208 -19.88 12.86 -2.29
N ASN A 209 -20.43 11.65 -2.31
CA ASN A 209 -20.62 10.82 -1.10
C ASN A 209 -19.34 10.11 -0.64
N GLN A 210 -18.17 10.45 -1.20
CA GLN A 210 -16.86 9.85 -0.92
C GLN A 210 -16.73 8.38 -1.34
N SER A 211 -17.70 7.83 -2.07
CA SER A 211 -17.54 6.52 -2.69
C SER A 211 -16.59 6.59 -3.89
N CYS A 212 -15.93 5.48 -4.19
CA CYS A 212 -14.95 5.39 -5.26
C CYS A 212 -15.49 4.51 -6.39
N CYS A 213 -15.58 5.07 -7.58
CA CYS A 213 -15.99 4.36 -8.79
C CYS A 213 -14.80 4.08 -9.71
N PRO A 214 -14.83 2.98 -10.49
CA PRO A 214 -13.79 2.72 -11.48
C PRO A 214 -13.71 3.86 -12.49
N TYR A 215 -12.50 4.34 -12.80
CA TYR A 215 -12.31 5.30 -13.88
C TYR A 215 -12.64 4.66 -15.24
N MET A 216 -13.56 5.27 -15.98
CA MET A 216 -13.89 4.89 -17.36
C MET A 216 -13.64 6.08 -18.28
N TYR A 217 -12.95 5.83 -19.40
CA TYR A 217 -12.61 6.89 -20.35
C TYR A 217 -13.87 7.55 -20.90
N GLY A 218 -13.94 8.88 -20.80
CA GLY A 218 -15.08 9.68 -21.24
C GLY A 218 -16.19 9.85 -20.22
N LEU A 219 -16.10 9.18 -19.06
CA LEU A 219 -17.05 9.36 -17.95
C LEU A 219 -16.46 10.25 -16.85
N THR A 220 -17.34 11.00 -16.21
CA THR A 220 -17.08 11.89 -15.08
C THR A 220 -17.91 11.47 -13.87
N ALA A 221 -17.68 12.07 -12.70
CA ALA A 221 -18.47 11.78 -11.50
C ALA A 221 -19.99 11.93 -11.69
N LYS A 222 -20.42 12.81 -12.61
CA LYS A 222 -21.85 13.07 -12.91
C LYS A 222 -22.52 11.91 -13.65
N ASP A 223 -21.74 11.04 -14.27
CA ASP A 223 -22.23 9.91 -15.06
C ASP A 223 -22.46 8.66 -14.19
N TYR A 224 -22.11 8.71 -12.90
CA TYR A 224 -22.34 7.63 -11.94
C TYR A 224 -23.57 7.95 -11.08
N SER A 225 -24.55 7.05 -11.09
CA SER A 225 -25.66 7.07 -10.13
C SER A 225 -25.32 6.22 -8.91
N TYR A 226 -25.59 6.75 -7.73
CA TYR A 226 -25.52 6.05 -6.46
C TYR A 226 -26.80 6.36 -5.67
N GLU A 227 -27.34 5.35 -4.99
CA GLU A 227 -28.41 5.51 -4.00
C GLU A 227 -27.81 5.73 -2.60
#